data_AF-A0AA40DF28-F1
#
_entry.id   AF-A0AA40DF28-F1
#
_cell.length_a   1.000
_cell.length_b   1.000
_cell.length_c   1.000
_cell.angle_alpha   90.00
_cell.angle_beta   90.00
_cell.angle_gamma   90.00
#
_symmetry.space_group_name_H-M   'P 1'
#
loop_
_entity.id
_entity.type
_entity.pdbx_description
1 polymer ?
#
loop_
_entity_poly.entity_id
_entity_poly.type
_entity_poly.pdbx_seq_one_letter_code
_entity_poly.pdbx_strand_id
1 'polypeptide(L)'
;MKCLPLYLSLFVPALAAINWDIYEHGVVPSFKWSRPFPDDGSDPGGFEVHCKAKKTFHAKMYKLSDLPDDPPTGLAPWRHAIEDFMDHTKDFMGSWDGVDHKGEDREIVVMEYKDVPLEVREWIEEQQRDDETEKPNKKKWWFGVFEKPQEHGQRIIGTVKPTPTPVPEGGHAPDVKDVKLEDKILVFPGGAIYEILPLWVAGGSGACEQLNNLPKYKHQAIDHCVIAWVTDHTKPHRENGKRDMEFTIEAMAVTESEDGKRSRLMWERLHRTIKRNDRKQQREERQKKKKELQEGIVRDEL
;
A
#
# COMPACT_ATOMS: atom_id res chain seq x y z
N MET A 1 -27.33 -51.83 19.72
CA MET A 1 -27.08 -50.48 20.24
C MET A 1 -25.81 -49.95 19.59
N LYS A 2 -25.92 -49.01 18.64
CA LYS A 2 -24.79 -48.31 18.02
C LYS A 2 -25.15 -46.82 18.02
N CYS A 3 -24.53 -46.03 18.89
CA CYS A 3 -24.63 -44.57 18.90
C CYS A 3 -23.55 -44.01 17.96
N LEU A 4 -23.98 -43.30 16.92
CA LEU A 4 -23.11 -42.44 16.11
C LEU A 4 -22.71 -41.19 16.92
N PRO A 5 -21.47 -40.68 16.79
CA PRO A 5 -21.11 -39.36 17.28
C PRO A 5 -21.57 -38.29 16.28
N LEU A 6 -22.36 -37.34 16.76
CA LEU A 6 -22.68 -36.10 16.04
C LEU A 6 -21.45 -35.19 16.09
N TYR A 7 -20.76 -35.03 14.96
CA TYR A 7 -19.79 -33.95 14.79
C TYR A 7 -20.56 -32.65 14.49
N LEU A 8 -20.73 -31.80 15.49
CA LEU A 8 -21.08 -30.40 15.26
C LEU A 8 -19.83 -29.72 14.68
N SER A 9 -19.82 -29.50 13.37
CA SER A 9 -18.91 -28.56 12.75
C SER A 9 -19.29 -27.15 13.20
N LEU A 10 -18.49 -26.56 14.09
CA LEU A 10 -18.53 -25.13 14.37
C LEU A 10 -18.13 -24.40 13.08
N PHE A 11 -19.12 -23.93 12.33
CA PHE A 11 -18.91 -22.87 11.35
C PHE A 11 -18.48 -21.63 12.11
N VAL A 12 -17.19 -21.31 12.08
CA VAL A 12 -16.71 -19.97 12.40
C VAL A 12 -17.11 -19.10 11.21
N PRO A 13 -18.04 -18.14 11.36
CA PRO A 13 -18.26 -17.17 10.29
C PRO A 13 -16.97 -16.35 10.17
N ALA A 14 -16.35 -16.39 8.98
CA ALA A 14 -15.36 -15.40 8.60
C ALA A 14 -16.07 -14.04 8.61
N LEU A 15 -15.91 -13.29 9.70
CA LEU A 15 -16.28 -11.89 9.73
C LEU A 15 -15.42 -11.23 8.67
N ALA A 16 -16.03 -10.82 7.55
CA ALA A 16 -15.52 -9.67 6.82
C ALA A 16 -15.50 -8.53 7.84
N ALA A 17 -14.34 -8.31 8.44
CA ALA A 17 -14.14 -7.25 9.40
C ALA A 17 -14.40 -5.95 8.63
N ILE A 18 -15.57 -5.37 8.85
CA ILE A 18 -15.82 -3.99 8.45
C ILE A 18 -14.76 -3.20 9.20
N ASN A 19 -13.73 -2.73 8.48
CA ASN A 19 -12.72 -1.89 9.08
C ASN A 19 -13.40 -0.54 9.40
N TRP A 20 -13.86 -0.39 10.64
CA TRP A 20 -14.55 0.81 11.12
C TRP A 20 -13.72 2.08 10.90
N ASP A 21 -12.39 1.95 10.93
CA ASP A 21 -11.44 3.05 10.71
C ASP A 21 -11.67 3.70 9.32
N ILE A 22 -12.07 2.93 8.31
CA ILE A 22 -12.38 3.43 6.95
C ILE A 22 -13.60 4.35 6.97
N TYR A 23 -14.63 4.02 7.75
CA TYR A 23 -15.85 4.82 7.83
C TYR A 23 -15.67 6.07 8.68
N GLU A 24 -14.87 5.98 9.74
CA GLU A 24 -14.65 7.08 10.68
C GLU A 24 -13.70 8.14 10.13
N HIS A 25 -12.58 7.71 9.53
CA HIS A 25 -11.51 8.61 9.12
C HIS A 25 -11.44 8.84 7.61
N GLY A 26 -11.97 7.89 6.82
CA GLY A 26 -11.90 7.92 5.36
C GLY A 26 -10.55 7.47 4.80
N VAL A 27 -10.55 7.12 3.51
CA VAL A 27 -9.35 6.74 2.76
C VAL A 27 -8.77 7.97 2.05
N VAL A 28 -7.44 8.09 2.06
CA VAL A 28 -6.76 9.21 1.39
C VAL A 28 -7.00 9.16 -0.13
N PRO A 29 -7.20 10.31 -0.80
CA PRO A 29 -7.50 10.33 -2.23
C PRO A 29 -6.42 9.72 -3.13
N SER A 30 -5.17 9.70 -2.66
CA SER A 30 -4.02 9.11 -3.36
C SER A 30 -3.99 7.58 -3.30
N PHE A 31 -4.74 6.96 -2.39
CA PHE A 31 -4.76 5.50 -2.23
C PHE A 31 -5.65 4.86 -3.29
N LYS A 32 -5.01 4.25 -4.29
CA LYS A 32 -5.65 3.69 -5.49
C LYS A 32 -5.68 2.16 -5.53
N TRP A 33 -5.20 1.49 -4.49
CA TRP A 33 -5.05 0.05 -4.46
C TRP A 33 -6.27 -0.65 -3.86
N SER A 34 -6.55 -1.83 -4.39
CA SER A 34 -7.59 -2.72 -3.89
C SER A 34 -7.04 -4.14 -3.88
N ARG A 35 -7.43 -4.95 -2.89
CA ARG A 35 -6.99 -6.34 -2.77
C ARG A 35 -7.27 -7.09 -4.09
N PRO A 36 -6.22 -7.55 -4.83
CA PRO A 36 -6.39 -8.23 -6.11
C PRO A 36 -6.56 -9.75 -5.95
N PHE A 37 -6.42 -10.27 -4.72
CA PHE A 37 -6.46 -11.68 -4.40
C PHE A 37 -7.80 -12.08 -3.76
N PRO A 38 -8.39 -13.21 -4.14
CA PRO A 38 -9.47 -13.84 -3.41
C PRO A 38 -9.18 -14.01 -1.90
N ASP A 39 -10.23 -13.94 -1.08
CA ASP A 39 -10.10 -14.14 0.38
C ASP A 39 -9.83 -15.60 0.76
N ASP A 40 -10.14 -16.55 -0.12
CA ASP A 40 -9.92 -17.99 0.08
C ASP A 40 -8.47 -18.43 -0.18
N GLY A 41 -7.60 -17.51 -0.60
CA GLY A 41 -6.20 -17.78 -0.91
C GLY A 41 -5.98 -18.47 -2.27
N SER A 42 -7.03 -18.63 -3.07
CA SER A 42 -6.91 -19.09 -4.45
C SER A 42 -6.25 -18.04 -5.34
N ASP A 43 -5.74 -18.49 -6.48
CA ASP A 43 -5.17 -17.58 -7.48
C ASP A 43 -6.29 -16.73 -8.12
N PRO A 44 -5.99 -15.51 -8.57
CA PRO A 44 -6.98 -14.62 -9.15
C PRO A 44 -7.69 -15.26 -10.35
N GLY A 45 -9.00 -15.49 -10.21
CA GLY A 45 -9.80 -16.12 -11.25
C GLY A 45 -9.72 -15.38 -12.58
N GLY A 46 -9.58 -16.13 -13.67
CA GLY A 46 -9.42 -15.57 -15.01
C GLY A 46 -7.99 -15.18 -15.38
N PHE A 47 -7.01 -15.42 -14.50
CA PHE A 47 -5.60 -15.17 -14.78
C PHE A 47 -4.75 -16.44 -14.60
N GLU A 48 -3.73 -16.56 -15.43
CA GLU A 48 -2.64 -17.53 -15.25
C GLU A 48 -1.52 -16.88 -14.44
N VAL A 49 -1.12 -17.53 -13.35
CA VAL A 49 -0.04 -17.07 -12.47
C VAL A 49 1.28 -17.69 -12.92
N HIS A 50 2.23 -16.87 -13.36
CA HIS A 50 3.56 -17.31 -13.80
C HIS A 50 4.54 -17.42 -12.64
N CYS A 51 4.39 -16.54 -11.67
CA CYS A 51 5.21 -16.49 -10.46
C CYS A 51 4.34 -16.03 -9.30
N LYS A 52 4.61 -16.59 -8.12
CA LYS A 52 4.00 -16.22 -6.84
C LYS A 52 5.11 -16.16 -5.79
N ALA A 53 5.27 -15.01 -5.16
CA ALA A 53 6.23 -14.79 -4.09
C ALA A 53 5.52 -14.24 -2.86
N LYS A 54 5.89 -14.73 -1.68
CA LYS A 54 5.31 -14.31 -0.41
C LYS A 54 6.41 -14.21 0.64
N LYS A 55 6.41 -13.13 1.42
CA LYS A 55 7.39 -12.93 2.49
C LYS A 55 6.78 -12.14 3.64
N THR A 56 7.14 -12.54 4.85
CA THR A 56 6.77 -11.85 6.09
C THR A 56 7.95 -11.06 6.61
N PHE A 57 7.67 -9.86 7.09
CA PHE A 57 8.64 -8.90 7.61
C PHE A 57 8.28 -8.54 9.04
N HIS A 58 9.32 -8.33 9.84
CA HIS A 58 9.19 -7.82 11.21
C HIS A 58 9.50 -6.34 11.21
N ALA A 59 8.67 -5.58 11.91
CA ALA A 59 8.80 -4.14 12.03
C ALA A 59 8.29 -3.69 13.40
N LYS A 60 8.33 -2.38 13.62
CA LYS A 60 7.67 -1.74 14.74
C LYS A 60 6.72 -0.68 14.23
N MET A 61 5.58 -0.52 14.87
CA MET A 61 4.59 0.49 14.51
C MET A 61 4.43 1.50 15.65
N TYR A 62 4.56 2.77 15.30
CA TYR A 62 4.44 3.91 16.20
C TYR A 62 3.36 4.85 15.68
N LYS A 63 2.79 5.66 16.57
CA LYS A 63 2.00 6.84 16.22
C LYS A 63 2.90 8.08 16.27
N LEU A 64 2.47 9.16 15.63
CA LEU A 64 3.16 10.44 15.75
C LEU A 64 3.15 10.98 17.19
N SER A 65 2.12 10.65 17.98
CA SER A 65 2.09 10.91 19.43
C SER A 65 3.21 10.24 20.22
N ASP A 66 3.80 9.14 19.72
CA ASP A 66 4.92 8.45 20.39
C ASP A 66 6.29 9.12 20.09
N LEU A 67 6.38 10.07 19.15
CA LEU A 67 7.66 10.69 18.78
C LEU A 67 8.39 11.41 19.93
N PRO A 68 7.71 12.10 20.87
CA PRO A 68 8.39 12.76 21.98
C PRO A 68 9.01 11.82 23.01
N ASP A 69 8.57 10.56 23.07
CA ASP A 69 8.98 9.60 24.09
C ASP A 69 10.30 8.91 23.72
N ASP A 70 11.07 8.52 24.74
CA ASP A 70 12.31 7.77 24.53
C ASP A 70 12.05 6.33 24.05
N PRO A 71 12.98 5.75 23.27
CA PRO A 71 12.94 4.32 22.94
C PRO A 71 12.92 3.46 24.22
N PRO A 72 12.21 2.31 24.24
CA PRO A 72 11.65 1.60 23.08
C PRO A 72 10.20 2.00 22.71
N THR A 73 9.51 2.76 23.57
CA THR A 73 8.09 3.11 23.39
C THR A 73 7.88 4.28 22.43
N GLY A 74 8.88 5.15 22.29
CA GLY A 74 8.88 6.26 21.34
C GLY A 74 10.13 6.35 20.48
N LEU A 75 10.28 7.50 19.81
CA LEU A 75 11.31 7.77 18.79
C LEU A 75 11.99 9.13 18.98
N ALA A 76 12.13 9.61 20.23
CA ALA A 76 12.69 10.93 20.55
C ALA A 76 13.99 11.30 19.80
N PRO A 77 14.98 10.40 19.63
CA PRO A 77 16.22 10.72 18.89
C PRO A 77 15.99 11.13 17.42
N TRP A 78 14.92 10.61 16.80
CA TRP A 78 14.60 10.83 15.39
C TRP A 78 13.47 11.84 15.17
N ARG A 79 12.80 12.28 16.23
CA ARG A 79 11.60 13.12 16.16
C ARG A 79 11.70 14.25 15.14
N HIS A 80 12.71 15.10 15.26
CA HIS A 80 12.87 16.27 14.39
C HIS A 80 13.10 15.84 12.93
N ALA A 81 13.93 14.84 12.69
CA ALA A 81 14.20 14.33 11.35
C ALA A 81 12.95 13.70 10.70
N ILE A 82 12.12 13.02 11.50
CA ILE A 82 10.86 12.42 11.07
C ILE A 82 9.81 13.49 10.78
N GLU A 83 9.64 14.47 11.66
CA GLU A 83 8.73 15.62 11.47
C GLU A 83 9.11 16.43 10.21
N ASP A 84 10.40 16.70 10.00
CA ASP A 84 10.90 17.37 8.79
C ASP A 84 10.68 16.52 7.53
N PHE A 85 10.89 15.20 7.62
CA PHE A 85 10.70 14.31 6.47
C PHE A 85 9.24 14.21 6.05
N MET A 86 8.34 14.16 7.02
CA MET A 86 6.89 14.06 6.84
C MET A 86 6.21 15.42 6.71
N ASP A 87 6.98 16.46 6.33
CA ASP A 87 6.51 17.83 6.14
C ASP A 87 5.05 17.88 5.65
N HIS A 88 4.24 18.63 6.40
CA HIS A 88 2.79 18.76 6.28
C HIS A 88 2.31 19.25 4.91
N THR A 89 3.23 19.64 4.04
CA THR A 89 2.95 20.02 2.66
C THR A 89 2.78 18.84 1.70
N LYS A 90 3.06 17.61 2.16
CA LYS A 90 2.83 16.38 1.38
C LYS A 90 1.56 15.67 1.82
N ASP A 91 0.83 15.13 0.86
CA ASP A 91 -0.33 14.27 1.12
C ASP A 91 0.13 12.95 1.74
N PHE A 92 -0.27 12.71 2.99
CA PHE A 92 0.04 11.48 3.72
C PHE A 92 -0.55 10.26 3.00
N MET A 93 0.20 9.16 2.91
CA MET A 93 -0.20 7.95 2.18
C MET A 93 -1.18 7.03 2.93
N GLY A 94 -1.50 7.39 4.18
CA GLY A 94 -2.39 6.61 5.03
C GLY A 94 -1.73 5.37 5.65
N SER A 95 -2.53 4.65 6.42
CA SER A 95 -2.20 3.33 7.00
C SER A 95 -2.21 2.23 5.94
N TRP A 96 -2.17 0.97 6.35
CA TRP A 96 -2.20 -0.21 5.47
C TRP A 96 -3.40 -0.27 4.52
N ASP A 97 -4.53 0.33 4.92
CA ASP A 97 -5.76 0.43 4.10
C ASP A 97 -5.94 1.83 3.49
N GLY A 98 -4.91 2.68 3.54
CA GLY A 98 -4.96 4.05 3.07
C GLY A 98 -5.74 5.00 3.98
N VAL A 99 -6.00 4.62 5.24
CA VAL A 99 -6.75 5.47 6.18
C VAL A 99 -5.84 6.56 6.76
N ASP A 100 -6.30 7.81 6.77
CA ASP A 100 -5.62 8.91 7.47
C ASP A 100 -6.31 9.24 8.80
N HIS A 101 -5.75 8.72 9.90
CA HIS A 101 -6.20 9.03 11.26
C HIS A 101 -5.98 10.50 11.65
N LYS A 102 -5.18 11.25 10.86
CA LYS A 102 -4.83 12.67 11.05
C LYS A 102 -4.05 12.97 12.33
N GLY A 103 -3.37 14.12 12.32
CA GLY A 103 -2.67 14.65 13.49
C GLY A 103 -1.71 13.64 14.11
N GLU A 104 -1.77 13.52 15.44
CA GLU A 104 -0.88 12.67 16.24
C GLU A 104 -1.23 11.17 16.17
N ASP A 105 -2.40 10.82 15.64
CA ASP A 105 -2.85 9.43 15.50
C ASP A 105 -2.35 8.75 14.22
N ARG A 106 -1.67 9.48 13.34
CA ARG A 106 -1.04 8.92 12.15
C ARG A 106 0.00 7.87 12.54
N GLU A 107 -0.04 6.74 11.85
CA GLU A 107 0.81 5.59 12.10
C GLU A 107 2.02 5.59 11.15
N ILE A 108 3.19 5.30 11.72
CA ILE A 108 4.44 5.10 11.00
C ILE A 108 5.02 3.73 11.35
N VAL A 109 5.64 3.12 10.36
CA VAL A 109 6.33 1.83 10.46
C VAL A 109 7.81 2.09 10.49
N VAL A 110 8.50 1.45 11.43
CA VAL A 110 9.96 1.51 11.60
C VAL A 110 10.53 0.11 11.41
N MET A 111 11.53 0.01 10.55
CA MET A 111 12.25 -1.24 10.28
C MET A 111 13.75 -1.04 10.42
N GLU A 112 14.43 -2.09 10.85
CA GLU A 112 15.87 -2.22 10.75
C GLU A 112 16.28 -2.23 9.27
N TYR A 113 17.17 -1.32 8.86
CA TYR A 113 17.47 -1.16 7.42
C TYR A 113 18.13 -2.42 6.82
N LYS A 114 18.89 -3.16 7.63
CA LYS A 114 19.46 -4.47 7.25
C LYS A 114 18.41 -5.53 6.87
N ASP A 115 17.19 -5.43 7.40
CA ASP A 115 16.12 -6.39 7.17
C ASP A 115 15.27 -6.01 5.94
N VAL A 116 15.56 -4.84 5.34
CA VAL A 116 14.94 -4.36 4.11
C VAL A 116 15.59 -5.05 2.89
N PRO A 117 14.79 -5.62 1.96
CA PRO A 117 15.28 -6.26 0.74
C PRO A 117 16.20 -5.34 -0.07
N LEU A 118 17.20 -5.93 -0.76
CA LEU A 118 18.18 -5.17 -1.53
C LEU A 118 17.51 -4.30 -2.60
N GLU A 119 16.53 -4.87 -3.30
CA GLU A 119 15.78 -4.23 -4.38
C GLU A 119 15.06 -2.96 -3.90
N VAL A 120 14.54 -3.00 -2.66
CA VAL A 120 13.90 -1.84 -2.03
C VAL A 120 14.95 -0.80 -1.63
N ARG A 121 16.09 -1.22 -1.08
CA ARG A 121 17.19 -0.31 -0.69
C ARG A 121 17.76 0.42 -1.91
N GLU A 122 18.04 -0.30 -2.99
CA GLU A 122 18.53 0.28 -4.25
C GLU A 122 17.52 1.28 -4.84
N TRP A 123 16.22 0.93 -4.81
CA TRP A 123 15.17 1.84 -5.26
C TRP A 123 15.11 3.12 -4.41
N ILE A 124 15.17 3.00 -3.08
CA ILE A 124 15.16 4.17 -2.18
C ILE A 124 16.37 5.07 -2.45
N GLU A 125 17.55 4.50 -2.60
CA GLU A 125 18.77 5.26 -2.89
C GLU A 125 18.69 5.96 -4.25
N GLU A 126 18.10 5.33 -5.26
CA GLU A 126 17.88 5.96 -6.57
C GLU A 126 16.93 7.15 -6.47
N GLN A 127 15.82 7.01 -5.73
CA GLN A 127 14.91 8.14 -5.51
C GLN A 127 15.64 9.29 -4.81
N GLN A 128 16.43 8.99 -3.77
CA GLN A 128 17.23 10.01 -3.06
C GLN A 128 18.24 10.73 -3.96
N ARG A 129 18.77 10.09 -5.00
CA ARG A 129 19.68 10.72 -5.98
C ARG A 129 18.94 11.70 -6.89
N ASP A 130 17.77 11.32 -7.40
CA ASP A 130 16.98 12.15 -8.33
C ASP A 130 16.59 13.51 -7.72
N ASP A 131 16.33 13.53 -6.40
CA ASP A 131 16.00 14.74 -5.62
C ASP A 131 17.12 15.80 -5.61
N GLU A 132 18.39 15.43 -5.87
CA GLU A 132 19.51 16.39 -5.90
C GLU A 132 19.63 17.13 -7.25
N THR A 133 19.11 16.54 -8.33
CA THR A 133 19.30 17.02 -9.71
C THR A 133 18.15 17.83 -10.28
N GLU A 134 16.91 17.64 -9.80
CA GLU A 134 15.75 18.42 -10.24
C GLU A 134 15.25 19.35 -9.12
N LYS A 135 14.89 20.59 -9.48
CA LYS A 135 14.22 21.59 -8.62
C LYS A 135 13.15 20.94 -7.72
N PRO A 136 12.88 21.46 -6.51
CA PRO A 136 12.31 20.71 -5.38
C PRO A 136 10.89 20.22 -5.65
N ASN A 137 10.77 19.12 -6.39
CA ASN A 137 9.62 18.25 -6.36
C ASN A 137 9.69 17.51 -5.03
N LYS A 138 9.36 18.24 -3.95
CA LYS A 138 9.23 17.79 -2.56
C LYS A 138 9.07 16.26 -2.47
N LYS A 139 10.19 15.55 -2.25
CA LYS A 139 10.35 14.09 -2.13
C LYS A 139 9.04 13.32 -2.32
N LYS A 140 8.78 12.88 -3.56
CA LYS A 140 7.53 12.19 -3.96
C LYS A 140 7.31 10.88 -3.20
N TRP A 141 8.38 10.30 -2.63
CA TRP A 141 8.36 9.06 -1.88
C TRP A 141 8.31 9.27 -0.38
N TRP A 142 7.86 8.23 0.32
CA TRP A 142 7.56 8.24 1.75
C TRP A 142 8.46 7.28 2.55
N PHE A 143 9.67 7.04 2.06
CA PHE A 143 10.69 6.21 2.71
C PHE A 143 11.83 7.09 3.24
N GLY A 144 11.86 7.27 4.56
CA GLY A 144 12.91 8.00 5.25
C GLY A 144 13.95 7.05 5.83
N VAL A 145 15.21 7.18 5.41
CA VAL A 145 16.32 6.40 5.97
C VAL A 145 17.07 7.29 6.96
N PHE A 146 17.24 6.83 8.20
CA PHE A 146 17.87 7.60 9.27
C PHE A 146 18.98 6.79 9.93
N GLU A 147 20.03 7.46 10.40
CA GLU A 147 21.07 6.83 11.22
C GLU A 147 20.55 6.58 12.63
N LYS A 148 21.07 5.55 13.30
CA LYS A 148 20.84 5.34 14.72
C LYS A 148 21.74 6.26 15.56
N PRO A 149 21.24 6.77 16.70
CA PRO A 149 22.06 7.52 17.62
C PRO A 149 23.18 6.63 18.15
N GLN A 150 24.43 7.06 17.98
CA GLN A 150 25.64 6.39 18.47
C GLN A 150 25.91 6.74 19.93
N GLU A 151 25.51 7.95 20.34
CA GLU A 151 25.63 8.45 21.71
C GLU A 151 24.26 8.65 22.36
N HIS A 152 24.18 8.46 23.68
CA HIS A 152 22.94 8.69 24.43
C HIS A 152 22.56 10.18 24.37
N GLY A 153 21.35 10.47 23.88
CA GLY A 153 20.85 11.84 23.70
C GLY A 153 21.28 12.50 22.39
N GLN A 154 22.00 11.79 21.51
CA GLN A 154 22.26 12.28 20.15
C GLN A 154 20.94 12.44 19.40
N ARG A 155 20.76 13.62 18.79
CA ARG A 155 19.63 13.91 17.92
C ARG A 155 20.05 13.69 16.47
N ILE A 156 19.20 13.01 15.71
CA ILE A 156 19.40 12.78 14.29
C ILE A 156 18.78 13.94 13.52
N ILE A 157 19.54 14.49 12.58
CA ILE A 157 19.17 15.68 11.81
C ILE A 157 19.08 15.25 10.34
N GLY A 158 17.86 14.93 9.90
CA GLY A 158 17.56 14.57 8.52
C GLY A 158 17.87 13.12 8.13
N THR A 159 17.66 12.83 6.84
CA THR A 159 17.84 11.50 6.25
C THR A 159 19.28 11.26 5.80
N VAL A 160 19.70 10.00 5.80
CA VAL A 160 20.99 9.56 5.25
C VAL A 160 21.07 9.93 3.77
N LYS A 161 22.22 10.43 3.33
CA LYS A 161 22.49 10.72 1.92
C LYS A 161 22.82 9.44 1.14
N PRO A 162 22.45 9.34 -0.14
CA PRO A 162 22.75 8.18 -0.94
C PRO A 162 24.27 8.00 -1.11
N THR A 163 24.70 6.76 -1.29
CA THR A 163 26.11 6.44 -1.57
C THR A 163 26.54 7.10 -2.88
N PRO A 164 27.71 7.77 -2.94
CA PRO A 164 28.18 8.40 -4.17
C PRO A 164 28.39 7.36 -5.28
N THR A 165 27.91 7.66 -6.49
CA THR A 165 28.25 6.86 -7.67
C THR A 165 29.75 6.97 -7.94
N PRO A 166 30.46 5.88 -8.29
CA PRO A 166 31.86 5.97 -8.68
C PRO A 166 32.02 6.95 -9.84
N VAL A 167 32.67 8.09 -9.60
CA VAL A 167 32.93 9.08 -10.64
C VAL A 167 33.97 8.49 -11.59
N PRO A 168 33.81 8.59 -12.92
CA PRO A 168 34.89 8.30 -13.86
C PRO A 168 36.13 9.12 -13.50
N GLU A 169 37.32 8.53 -13.62
CA GLU A 169 38.61 9.06 -13.15
C GLU A 169 38.74 10.59 -13.29
N GLY A 170 38.81 11.30 -12.15
CA GLY A 170 39.14 12.73 -12.09
C GLY A 170 38.21 13.62 -11.27
N GLY A 171 37.03 13.13 -10.84
CA GLY A 171 36.15 13.87 -9.94
C GLY A 171 36.47 13.63 -8.46
N HIS A 172 36.43 14.67 -7.63
CA HIS A 172 36.42 14.50 -6.17
C HIS A 172 35.08 13.87 -5.77
N ALA A 173 35.11 12.63 -5.27
CA ALA A 173 33.93 12.04 -4.65
C ALA A 173 33.53 12.88 -3.43
N PRO A 174 32.23 13.18 -3.23
CA PRO A 174 31.80 13.86 -2.01
C PRO A 174 32.15 13.00 -0.79
N ASP A 175 32.60 13.65 0.29
CA ASP A 175 32.91 13.03 1.58
C ASP A 175 31.61 12.60 2.27
N VAL A 176 31.03 11.51 1.79
CA VAL A 176 29.85 10.87 2.37
C VAL A 176 30.33 9.76 3.27
N LYS A 177 30.01 9.87 4.56
CA LYS A 177 30.28 8.79 5.52
C LYS A 177 29.50 7.55 5.09
N ASP A 178 30.21 6.48 4.79
CA ASP A 178 29.60 5.17 4.54
C ASP A 178 29.11 4.60 5.88
N VAL A 179 27.84 4.82 6.18
CA VAL A 179 27.19 4.29 7.38
C VAL A 179 26.72 2.87 7.12
N LYS A 180 27.03 1.96 8.05
CA LYS A 180 26.66 0.55 7.93
C LYS A 180 25.13 0.37 7.94
N LEU A 181 24.66 -0.74 7.38
CA LEU A 181 23.22 -1.04 7.29
C LEU A 181 22.60 -1.26 8.68
N GLU A 182 23.36 -1.82 9.62
CA GLU A 182 22.93 -2.10 10.99
C GLU A 182 22.73 -0.82 11.81
N ASP A 183 23.37 0.27 11.38
CA ASP A 183 23.32 1.59 12.00
C ASP A 183 22.24 2.48 11.36
N LYS A 184 21.35 1.91 10.53
CA LYS A 184 20.26 2.62 9.86
C LYS A 184 18.90 2.05 10.22
N ILE A 185 17.90 2.91 10.24
CA ILE A 185 16.49 2.55 10.29
C ILE A 185 15.77 3.12 9.07
N LEU A 186 14.73 2.41 8.65
CA LEU A 186 13.77 2.86 7.65
C LEU A 186 12.47 3.25 8.35
N VAL A 187 11.93 4.41 8.02
CA VAL A 187 10.63 4.89 8.50
C VAL A 187 9.72 5.19 7.32
N PHE A 188 8.49 4.69 7.36
CA PHE A 188 7.51 4.91 6.30
C PHE A 188 6.06 4.76 6.82
N PRO A 189 5.07 5.45 6.24
CA PRO A 189 3.65 5.15 6.44
C PRO A 189 3.29 3.80 5.84
N GLY A 190 2.36 3.04 6.45
CA GLY A 190 1.94 1.73 5.93
C GLY A 190 1.47 1.78 4.48
N GLY A 191 0.71 2.82 4.08
CA GLY A 191 0.23 2.99 2.71
C GLY A 191 1.31 3.28 1.67
N ALA A 192 2.50 3.76 2.09
CA ALA A 192 3.59 4.08 1.18
C ALA A 192 4.19 2.84 0.50
N ILE A 193 4.08 1.68 1.15
CA ILE A 193 4.63 0.42 0.63
C ILE A 193 4.00 0.02 -0.70
N TYR A 194 2.73 0.42 -0.91
CA TYR A 194 1.95 0.05 -2.09
C TYR A 194 2.50 0.59 -3.40
N GLU A 195 3.34 1.61 -3.41
CA GLU A 195 3.99 2.08 -4.65
C GLU A 195 5.10 1.11 -5.13
N ILE A 196 5.66 0.29 -4.23
CA ILE A 196 6.82 -0.58 -4.52
C ILE A 196 6.69 -2.02 -4.01
N LEU A 197 5.49 -2.46 -3.64
CA LEU A 197 5.22 -3.78 -3.03
C LEU A 197 5.95 -4.96 -3.70
N PRO A 198 5.98 -5.10 -5.04
CA PRO A 198 6.66 -6.22 -5.68
C PRO A 198 8.14 -6.33 -5.33
N LEU A 199 8.83 -5.19 -5.18
CA LEU A 199 10.27 -5.17 -4.86
C LEU A 199 10.58 -5.81 -3.51
N TRP A 200 9.63 -5.75 -2.56
CA TRP A 200 9.83 -6.36 -1.24
C TRP A 200 9.99 -7.88 -1.32
N VAL A 201 9.37 -8.52 -2.31
CA VAL A 201 9.37 -9.99 -2.45
C VAL A 201 10.10 -10.48 -3.69
N ALA A 202 10.71 -9.57 -4.46
CA ALA A 202 11.34 -9.90 -5.74
C ALA A 202 12.64 -10.70 -5.61
N GLY A 203 13.39 -10.53 -4.52
CA GLY A 203 14.69 -11.19 -4.27
C GLY A 203 14.62 -12.71 -4.01
N GLY A 204 13.50 -13.38 -4.29
CA GLY A 204 13.29 -14.82 -4.06
C GLY A 204 13.22 -15.64 -5.35
N SER A 205 14.28 -16.38 -5.67
CA SER A 205 14.38 -17.37 -6.77
C SER A 205 14.13 -16.84 -8.20
N GLY A 206 14.99 -17.20 -9.16
CA GLY A 206 15.00 -16.66 -10.53
C GLY A 206 13.72 -16.83 -11.36
N ALA A 207 12.71 -17.55 -10.88
CA ALA A 207 11.39 -17.65 -11.54
C ALA A 207 10.58 -16.34 -11.44
N CYS A 208 10.96 -15.41 -10.55
CA CYS A 208 10.18 -14.22 -10.21
C CYS A 208 10.81 -12.88 -10.62
N GLU A 209 11.73 -12.86 -11.58
CA GLU A 209 12.39 -11.64 -12.07
C GLU A 209 11.41 -10.54 -12.51
N GLN A 210 10.22 -10.91 -12.99
CA GLN A 210 9.20 -9.96 -13.39
C GLN A 210 8.74 -9.03 -12.25
N LEU A 211 8.88 -9.47 -10.98
CA LEU A 211 8.53 -8.67 -9.81
C LEU A 211 9.45 -7.45 -9.63
N ASN A 212 10.66 -7.46 -10.21
CA ASN A 212 11.54 -6.29 -10.23
C ASN A 212 11.08 -5.20 -11.21
N ASN A 213 10.13 -5.50 -12.09
CA ASN A 213 9.64 -4.57 -13.11
C ASN A 213 8.45 -3.74 -12.58
N LEU A 214 8.75 -2.68 -11.83
CA LEU A 214 7.75 -1.73 -11.34
C LEU A 214 6.83 -1.14 -12.43
N PRO A 215 7.29 -0.85 -13.67
CA PRO A 215 6.38 -0.44 -14.74
C PRO A 215 5.23 -1.42 -15.05
N LYS A 216 5.46 -2.73 -14.86
CA LYS A 216 4.43 -3.78 -15.01
C LYS A 216 3.52 -3.91 -13.79
N TYR A 217 3.91 -3.33 -12.65
CA TYR A 217 3.08 -3.36 -11.45
C TYR A 217 1.84 -2.48 -11.63
N LYS A 218 0.69 -3.04 -11.27
CA LYS A 218 -0.63 -2.40 -11.35
C LYS A 218 -1.43 -2.66 -10.07
N HIS A 219 -2.32 -1.73 -9.77
CA HIS A 219 -3.22 -1.79 -8.63
C HIS A 219 -4.39 -2.77 -8.82
N GLN A 220 -4.63 -3.22 -10.05
CA GLN A 220 -5.64 -4.21 -10.42
C GLN A 220 -5.04 -5.20 -11.41
N ALA A 221 -5.51 -6.45 -11.35
CA ALA A 221 -5.10 -7.49 -12.27
C ALA A 221 -5.56 -7.14 -13.70
N ILE A 222 -4.60 -6.98 -14.59
CA ILE A 222 -4.79 -6.82 -16.03
C ILE A 222 -3.88 -7.81 -16.77
N ASP A 223 -4.00 -7.84 -18.10
CA ASP A 223 -3.17 -8.72 -18.91
C ASP A 223 -1.67 -8.37 -18.79
N HIS A 224 -0.83 -9.41 -18.68
CA HIS A 224 0.64 -9.34 -18.54
C HIS A 224 1.17 -8.35 -17.49
N CYS A 225 0.61 -8.36 -16.28
CA CYS A 225 1.00 -7.43 -15.22
C CYS A 225 1.55 -8.12 -13.97
N VAL A 226 2.12 -7.31 -13.09
CA VAL A 226 2.45 -7.70 -11.72
C VAL A 226 1.40 -7.11 -10.79
N ILE A 227 0.92 -7.91 -9.86
CA ILE A 227 0.03 -7.50 -8.77
C ILE A 227 0.68 -7.84 -7.44
N ALA A 228 0.42 -7.03 -6.43
CA ALA A 228 0.93 -7.27 -5.08
C ALA A 228 0.00 -6.68 -4.04
N TRP A 229 0.01 -7.26 -2.85
CA TRP A 229 -0.84 -6.82 -1.74
C TRP A 229 -0.22 -7.20 -0.39
N VAL A 230 -0.53 -6.42 0.65
CA VAL A 230 -0.25 -6.79 2.05
C VAL A 230 -1.37 -7.72 2.52
N THR A 231 -1.08 -9.02 2.53
CA THR A 231 -2.08 -10.07 2.84
C THR A 231 -2.46 -10.16 4.30
N ASP A 232 -1.53 -9.81 5.19
CA ASP A 232 -1.73 -9.87 6.63
C ASP A 232 -0.83 -8.84 7.32
N HIS A 233 -1.28 -8.27 8.42
CA HIS A 233 -0.47 -7.46 9.31
C HIS A 233 -1.06 -7.44 10.72
N THR A 234 -0.19 -7.40 11.74
CA THR A 234 -0.60 -7.36 13.14
C THR A 234 -0.63 -5.91 13.67
N LYS A 235 -1.60 -5.57 14.53
CA LYS A 235 -1.55 -4.32 15.31
C LYS A 235 -0.63 -4.50 16.54
N PRO A 236 0.21 -3.52 16.90
CA PRO A 236 1.10 -3.64 18.06
C PRO A 236 0.32 -3.66 19.38
N HIS A 237 0.81 -4.42 20.37
CA HIS A 237 0.26 -4.44 21.73
C HIS A 237 0.71 -3.23 22.56
N ARG A 238 0.18 -2.06 22.21
CA ARG A 238 0.60 -0.77 22.79
C ARG A 238 0.41 -0.67 24.30
N GLU A 239 -0.68 -1.23 24.82
CA GLU A 239 -1.02 -1.25 26.26
C GLU A 239 0.07 -1.93 27.10
N ASN A 240 0.78 -2.89 26.52
CA ASN A 240 1.87 -3.62 27.15
C ASN A 240 3.24 -3.00 26.88
N GLY A 241 3.29 -1.78 26.33
CA GLY A 241 4.54 -1.10 25.94
C GLY A 241 5.23 -1.70 24.72
N LYS A 242 4.61 -2.68 24.05
CA LYS A 242 5.19 -3.32 22.86
C LYS A 242 4.82 -2.53 21.61
N ARG A 243 5.75 -2.46 20.67
CA ARG A 243 5.59 -1.79 19.38
C ARG A 243 5.80 -2.73 18.20
N ASP A 244 6.16 -3.99 18.47
CA ASP A 244 6.45 -4.98 17.45
C ASP A 244 5.21 -5.28 16.61
N MET A 245 5.45 -5.46 15.31
CA MET A 245 4.44 -5.87 14.36
C MET A 245 5.06 -6.77 13.29
N GLU A 246 4.22 -7.57 12.66
CA GLU A 246 4.56 -8.32 11.46
C GLU A 246 3.64 -7.90 10.33
N PHE A 247 4.13 -7.94 9.09
CA PHE A 247 3.31 -7.82 7.90
C PHE A 247 3.79 -8.77 6.81
N THR A 248 2.85 -9.29 6.04
CA THR A 248 3.11 -10.28 5.00
C THR A 248 2.71 -9.74 3.64
N ILE A 249 3.67 -9.68 2.73
CA ILE A 249 3.46 -9.25 1.35
C ILE A 249 3.37 -10.49 0.47
N GLU A 250 2.43 -10.45 -0.47
CA GLU A 250 2.30 -11.41 -1.55
C GLU A 250 2.28 -10.67 -2.88
N ALA A 251 3.06 -11.15 -3.85
CA ALA A 251 3.08 -10.62 -5.21
C ALA A 251 3.02 -11.76 -6.22
N MET A 252 2.36 -11.48 -7.34
CA MET A 252 2.20 -12.41 -8.45
C MET A 252 2.45 -11.72 -9.79
N ALA A 253 3.08 -12.44 -10.71
CA ALA A 253 3.12 -12.08 -12.11
C ALA A 253 2.02 -12.85 -12.84
N VAL A 254 1.11 -12.15 -13.51
CA VAL A 254 -0.12 -12.72 -14.04
C VAL A 254 -0.37 -12.34 -15.51
N THR A 255 -1.01 -13.24 -16.24
CA THR A 255 -1.51 -13.03 -17.61
C THR A 255 -2.99 -13.35 -17.66
N GLU A 256 -3.78 -12.60 -18.43
CA GLU A 256 -5.20 -12.89 -18.55
C GLU A 256 -5.37 -14.21 -19.31
N SER A 257 -6.01 -15.20 -18.68
CA SER A 257 -6.33 -16.47 -19.33
C SER A 257 -7.36 -16.26 -20.45
N GLU A 258 -7.40 -17.16 -21.43
CA GLU A 258 -8.41 -17.10 -22.51
C GLU A 258 -9.85 -17.12 -21.97
N ASP A 259 -10.11 -17.89 -20.91
CA ASP A 259 -11.42 -17.95 -20.28
C ASP A 259 -11.75 -16.68 -19.48
N GLY A 260 -10.75 -16.09 -18.81
CA GLY A 260 -10.87 -14.78 -18.16
C GLY A 260 -11.22 -13.68 -19.16
N LYS A 261 -10.48 -13.64 -20.28
CA LYS A 261 -10.71 -12.70 -21.38
C LYS A 261 -12.10 -12.84 -21.98
N ARG A 262 -12.56 -14.07 -22.24
CA ARG A 262 -13.94 -14.33 -22.72
C ARG A 262 -14.99 -13.84 -21.74
N SER A 263 -14.79 -14.11 -20.45
CA SER A 263 -15.70 -13.71 -19.37
C SER A 263 -15.76 -12.18 -19.25
N ARG A 264 -14.63 -11.48 -19.29
CA ARG A 264 -14.56 -10.01 -19.28
C ARG A 264 -15.27 -9.41 -20.49
N LEU A 265 -14.99 -9.90 -21.70
CA LEU A 265 -15.64 -9.42 -22.92
C LEU A 265 -17.16 -9.64 -22.89
N MET A 266 -17.62 -10.79 -22.38
CA MET A 266 -19.05 -11.05 -22.17
C MET A 266 -19.65 -10.06 -21.18
N TRP A 267 -19.01 -9.85 -20.04
CA TRP A 267 -19.46 -8.94 -18.99
C TRP A 267 -19.53 -7.49 -19.48
N GLU A 268 -18.52 -7.02 -20.22
CA GLU A 268 -18.51 -5.69 -20.85
C GLU A 268 -19.68 -5.55 -21.84
N ARG A 269 -19.92 -6.56 -22.67
CA ARG A 269 -21.03 -6.54 -23.65
C ARG A 269 -22.39 -6.50 -22.95
N LEU A 270 -22.55 -7.26 -21.87
CA LEU A 270 -23.76 -7.26 -21.03
C LEU A 270 -23.96 -5.89 -20.38
N HIS A 271 -22.93 -5.32 -19.75
CA HIS A 271 -22.98 -4.01 -19.09
C HIS A 271 -23.30 -2.88 -20.07
N ARG A 272 -22.74 -2.91 -21.28
CA ARG A 272 -23.09 -1.96 -22.35
C ARG A 272 -24.57 -2.07 -22.73
N THR A 273 -25.11 -3.29 -22.78
CA THR A 273 -26.53 -3.54 -23.08
C THR A 273 -27.43 -3.04 -21.95
N ILE A 274 -27.11 -3.35 -20.69
CA ILE A 274 -27.84 -2.88 -19.51
C ILE A 274 -27.87 -1.35 -19.48
N LYS A 275 -26.71 -0.68 -19.58
CA LYS A 275 -26.64 0.79 -19.60
C LYS A 275 -27.46 1.41 -20.74
N ARG A 276 -27.55 0.75 -21.89
CA ARG A 276 -28.40 1.22 -23.01
C ARG A 276 -29.88 1.08 -22.69
N ASN A 277 -30.28 -0.04 -22.08
CA ASN A 277 -31.66 -0.29 -21.67
C ASN A 277 -32.10 0.67 -20.55
N ASP A 278 -31.26 0.90 -19.53
CA ASP A 278 -31.56 1.85 -18.46
C ASP A 278 -31.75 3.26 -19.01
N ARG A 279 -30.89 3.69 -19.94
CA ARG A 279 -31.03 4.99 -20.63
C ARG A 279 -32.33 5.07 -21.44
N LYS A 280 -32.77 3.96 -22.04
CA LYS A 280 -34.03 3.89 -22.79
C LYS A 280 -35.23 4.01 -21.84
N GLN A 281 -35.25 3.25 -20.76
CA GLN A 281 -36.28 3.32 -19.73
C GLN A 281 -36.38 4.72 -19.11
N GLN A 282 -35.26 5.32 -18.73
CA GLN A 282 -35.24 6.70 -18.21
C GLN A 282 -35.80 7.72 -19.20
N ARG A 283 -35.60 7.53 -20.52
CA ARG A 283 -36.18 8.41 -21.55
C ARG A 283 -37.69 8.21 -21.68
N GLU A 284 -38.14 6.96 -21.67
CA GLU A 284 -39.56 6.62 -21.73
C GLU A 284 -40.32 7.14 -20.51
N GLU A 285 -39.75 7.01 -19.30
CA GLU A 285 -40.30 7.59 -18.07
C GLU A 285 -40.39 9.11 -18.12
N ARG A 286 -39.35 9.79 -18.62
CA ARG A 286 -39.37 11.26 -18.81
C ARG A 286 -40.44 11.69 -19.81
N GLN A 287 -40.60 10.95 -20.90
CA GLN A 287 -41.65 11.23 -21.89
C GLN A 287 -43.04 10.99 -21.30
N LYS A 288 -43.23 9.90 -20.55
CA LYS A 288 -44.49 9.58 -19.87
C LYS A 288 -44.86 10.67 -18.86
N LYS A 289 -43.93 11.06 -17.98
CA LYS A 289 -44.13 12.17 -17.03
C LYS A 289 -44.47 13.48 -17.74
N LYS A 290 -43.81 13.78 -18.87
CA LYS A 290 -44.13 14.97 -19.67
C LYS A 290 -45.55 14.91 -20.25
N LYS A 291 -46.00 13.75 -20.73
CA LYS A 291 -47.38 13.55 -21.21
C LYS A 291 -48.39 13.67 -20.08
N GLU A 292 -48.16 13.00 -18.95
CA GLU A 292 -49.04 13.09 -17.76
C GLU A 292 -49.18 14.54 -17.26
N LEU A 293 -48.08 15.30 -17.24
CA LEU A 293 -48.10 16.71 -16.82
C LEU A 293 -48.85 17.59 -17.83
N GLN A 294 -48.70 17.32 -19.13
CA GLN A 294 -49.44 18.03 -20.18
C GLN A 294 -50.94 17.71 -20.15
N GLU A 295 -51.32 16.46 -19.91
CA GLU A 295 -52.71 16.03 -19.75
C GLU A 295 -53.35 16.57 -18.46
N GLY A 296 -52.58 16.68 -17.37
CA GLY A 296 -53.02 17.30 -16.12
C GLY A 296 -53.34 18.78 -16.27
N ILE A 297 -52.48 19.55 -16.96
CA ILE A 297 -52.73 20.98 -17.26
C ILE A 297 -54.02 21.17 -18.06
N VAL A 298 -54.26 20.33 -19.08
CA VAL A 298 -55.48 20.41 -19.92
C VAL A 298 -56.75 20.11 -19.12
N ARG A 299 -56.67 19.30 -18.05
CA ARG A 299 -57.83 19.00 -17.18
C ARG A 299 -58.15 20.11 -16.19
N ASP A 300 -57.16 20.87 -15.74
CA ASP A 300 -57.37 21.99 -14.81
C ASP A 300 -57.89 23.26 -15.52
N GLU A 301 -57.82 23.33 -16.86
CA GLU A 301 -58.30 24.44 -17.68
C GLU A 301 -59.75 24.29 -18.20
N LEU A 302 -60.42 23.17 -17.90
CA LEU A 302 -61.82 22.88 -18.28
C LEU A 302 -62.77 22.98 -17.08
#